data_AF-A0A7J4UQ23-F1
#
_entry.id   AF-A0A7J4UQ23-F1
#
_cell.length_a   1.000
_cell.length_b   1.000
_cell.length_c   1.000
_cell.angle_alpha   90.00
_cell.angle_beta   90.00
_cell.angle_gamma   90.00
#
_symmetry.space_group_name_H-M   'P 1'
#
loop_
_entity.id
_entity.type
_entity.pdbx_description
1 polymer ?
#
loop_
_entity_poly.entity_id
_entity_poly.type
_entity_poly.pdbx_seq_one_letter_code
_entity_poly.pdbx_strand_id
1 'polypeptide(L)'
;MKILFVGEKRSKTAIRMNVTWEDKRLASKQLFDAFESIGIDTDEFQFCNVFEPSIIMIDEAVEENIPIVGMGNIAQVVLNKMGVPHTPMIHPAARGNIRKKQNYTEHVKNVLTDVQRKISTRK
;
A
#
# COMPACT_ATOMS: atom_id res chain seq x y z
N MET A 1 10.67 -5.88 8.03
CA MET A 1 10.85 -5.92 6.55
C MET A 1 10.30 -4.62 6.02
N LYS A 2 11.14 -3.79 5.42
CA LYS A 2 10.68 -2.52 4.84
C LYS A 2 9.81 -2.76 3.61
N ILE A 3 8.65 -2.12 3.55
CA ILE A 3 7.76 -2.11 2.38
C ILE A 3 7.19 -0.69 2.23
N LEU A 4 7.22 -0.15 1.02
CA LEU A 4 6.53 1.10 0.69
C LEU A 4 5.18 0.81 0.03
N PHE A 5 4.10 1.28 0.65
CA PHE A 5 2.75 1.25 0.10
C PHE A 5 2.41 2.58 -0.56
N VAL A 6 1.98 2.53 -1.82
CA VAL A 6 1.77 3.73 -2.64
C VAL A 6 0.30 3.85 -3.03
N GLY A 7 -0.37 4.88 -2.53
CA GLY A 7 -1.73 5.26 -2.88
C GLY A 7 -1.81 6.28 -4.02
N GLU A 8 -3.04 6.70 -4.34
CA GLU A 8 -3.28 7.74 -5.35
C GLU A 8 -3.00 9.15 -4.80
N LYS A 9 -3.86 9.60 -3.87
CA LYS A 9 -3.84 10.89 -3.18
C LYS A 9 -4.79 10.85 -2.00
N ARG A 10 -4.66 11.77 -1.05
CA ARG A 10 -5.63 11.94 0.02
C ARG A 10 -6.99 12.35 -0.54
N SER A 11 -8.04 11.70 -0.04
CA SER A 11 -9.41 12.08 -0.35
C SER A 11 -9.75 13.46 0.24
N LYS A 12 -10.78 14.14 -0.30
CA LYS A 12 -11.30 15.40 0.27
C LYS A 12 -11.60 15.29 1.76
N THR A 13 -12.13 14.15 2.19
CA THR A 13 -12.42 13.87 3.60
C THR A 13 -11.13 13.74 4.42
N ALA A 14 -10.13 13.03 3.90
CA ALA A 14 -8.84 12.87 4.58
C ALA A 14 -8.12 14.21 4.76
N ILE A 15 -8.15 15.06 3.73
CA ILE A 15 -7.62 16.44 3.78
C ILE A 15 -8.38 17.26 4.84
N ARG A 16 -9.72 17.26 4.80
CA ARG A 16 -10.54 18.01 5.76
C ARG A 16 -10.31 17.58 7.21
N MET A 17 -10.10 16.29 7.45
CA MET A 17 -9.83 15.75 8.79
C MET A 17 -8.36 15.86 9.20
N ASN A 18 -7.50 16.35 8.31
CA ASN A 18 -6.06 16.33 8.44
C ASN A 18 -5.47 14.95 8.83
N VAL A 19 -6.03 13.85 8.27
CA VAL A 19 -5.54 12.49 8.52
C VAL A 19 -4.70 11.92 7.38
N THR A 20 -3.66 11.17 7.71
CA THR A 20 -2.77 10.43 6.82
C THR A 20 -3.10 8.93 6.83
N TRP A 21 -2.26 8.11 6.19
CA TRP A 21 -2.39 6.65 6.24
C TRP A 21 -2.23 6.11 7.67
N GLU A 22 -1.27 6.64 8.42
CA GLU A 22 -0.85 6.16 9.76
C GLU A 22 -1.89 6.42 10.85
N ASP A 23 -2.84 7.34 10.62
CA ASP A 23 -3.94 7.60 11.54
C ASP A 23 -4.96 6.46 11.63
N LYS A 24 -4.83 5.40 10.81
CA LYS A 24 -5.70 4.21 10.81
C LYS A 24 -7.19 4.55 10.66
N ARG A 25 -7.50 5.58 9.85
CA ARG A 25 -8.84 6.12 9.60
C ARG A 25 -9.24 5.98 8.13
N LEU A 26 -10.54 6.10 7.85
CA LEU A 26 -11.08 6.02 6.49
C LEU A 26 -10.64 4.72 5.79
N ALA A 27 -10.02 4.81 4.61
CA ALA A 27 -9.52 3.66 3.88
C ALA A 27 -8.40 2.93 4.62
N SER A 28 -7.52 3.66 5.33
CA SER A 28 -6.40 3.02 6.03
C SER A 28 -6.89 2.14 7.17
N LYS A 29 -8.05 2.43 7.77
CA LYS A 29 -8.65 1.54 8.78
C LYS A 29 -8.79 0.09 8.27
N GLN A 30 -9.33 -0.10 7.08
CA GLN A 30 -9.53 -1.45 6.53
C GLN A 30 -8.20 -2.17 6.25
N LEU A 31 -7.16 -1.40 5.88
CA LEU A 31 -5.82 -1.91 5.65
C LEU A 31 -5.14 -2.33 6.96
N PHE A 32 -5.17 -1.47 7.98
CA PHE A 32 -4.58 -1.76 9.28
C PHE A 32 -5.34 -2.85 10.05
N ASP A 33 -6.69 -2.87 9.99
CA ASP A 33 -7.49 -3.99 10.52
C ASP A 33 -7.04 -5.33 9.87
N ALA A 34 -6.68 -5.31 8.58
CA ALA A 34 -6.20 -6.50 7.88
C ALA A 34 -4.78 -6.90 8.33
N PHE A 35 -3.84 -5.95 8.48
CA PHE A 35 -2.50 -6.20 8.99
C PHE A 35 -2.52 -6.79 10.41
N GLU A 36 -3.35 -6.23 11.29
CA GLU A 36 -3.55 -6.74 12.64
C GLU A 36 -4.11 -8.17 12.63
N SER A 37 -5.12 -8.43 11.78
CA SER A 37 -5.75 -9.76 11.67
C SER A 37 -4.80 -10.86 11.19
N ILE A 38 -3.74 -10.51 10.45
CA ILE A 38 -2.72 -11.46 9.98
C ILE A 38 -1.48 -11.50 10.89
N GLY A 39 -1.47 -10.71 11.98
CA GLY A 39 -0.37 -10.68 12.95
C GLY A 39 0.93 -10.10 12.38
N ILE A 40 0.84 -9.17 11.43
CA ILE A 40 2.03 -8.51 10.86
C ILE A 40 2.33 -7.23 11.62
N ASP A 41 3.59 -7.11 12.03
CA ASP A 41 4.16 -5.87 12.52
C ASP A 41 4.34 -4.86 11.37
N THR A 42 3.79 -3.66 11.56
CA THR A 42 3.75 -2.59 10.56
C THR A 42 4.80 -1.52 10.80
N ASP A 43 5.67 -1.64 11.81
CA ASP A 43 6.64 -0.60 12.18
C ASP A 43 7.64 -0.27 11.06
N GLU A 44 7.88 -1.23 10.16
CA GLU A 44 8.76 -1.08 8.99
C GLU A 44 7.99 -0.72 7.71
N PHE A 45 6.67 -0.48 7.78
CA PHE A 45 5.86 -0.12 6.62
C PHE A 45 5.77 1.39 6.46
N GLN A 46 6.00 1.85 5.23
CA GLN A 46 5.89 3.25 4.86
C GLN A 46 4.75 3.46 3.88
N PHE A 47 4.21 4.69 3.85
CA PHE A 47 3.07 5.02 3.02
C PHE A 47 3.28 6.37 2.31
N CYS A 48 3.04 6.41 1.01
CA CYS A 48 3.03 7.66 0.23
C CYS A 48 1.90 7.68 -0.81
N ASN A 49 1.79 8.76 -1.57
CA ASN A 49 0.81 8.92 -2.64
C ASN A 49 1.47 9.45 -3.91
N VAL A 50 1.10 8.93 -5.08
CA VAL A 50 1.72 9.33 -6.37
C VAL A 50 1.40 10.76 -6.82
N PHE A 51 0.34 11.39 -6.29
CA PHE A 51 0.01 12.78 -6.61
C PHE A 51 0.26 13.75 -5.44
N GLU A 52 1.13 13.37 -4.51
CA GLU A 52 1.52 14.22 -3.38
C GLU A 52 3.04 14.38 -3.33
N PRO A 53 3.57 15.40 -2.62
CA PRO A 53 5.01 15.60 -2.48
C PRO A 53 5.76 14.39 -1.90
N SER A 54 5.07 13.49 -1.18
CA SER A 54 5.63 12.24 -0.68
C SER A 54 6.00 11.23 -1.78
N ILE A 55 5.73 11.54 -3.06
CA ILE A 55 6.19 10.75 -4.20
C ILE A 55 7.71 10.54 -4.21
N ILE A 56 8.49 11.46 -3.62
CA ILE A 56 9.96 11.32 -3.49
C ILE A 56 10.39 10.02 -2.81
N MET A 57 9.55 9.47 -1.93
CA MET A 57 9.83 8.20 -1.25
C MET A 57 9.89 7.01 -2.21
N ILE A 58 9.32 7.13 -3.41
CA ILE A 58 9.37 6.09 -4.43
C ILE A 58 10.79 5.96 -4.98
N ASP A 59 11.47 7.08 -5.24
CA ASP A 59 12.84 7.07 -5.75
C ASP A 59 13.80 6.49 -4.70
N GLU A 60 13.67 6.94 -3.44
CA GLU A 60 14.40 6.38 -2.29
C GLU A 60 14.18 4.86 -2.16
N ALA A 61 12.93 4.40 -2.27
CA ALA A 61 12.62 2.98 -2.20
C ALA A 61 13.22 2.18 -3.36
N VAL A 62 13.28 2.75 -4.57
CA VAL A 62 13.94 2.12 -5.73
C VAL A 62 15.45 2.01 -5.49
N GLU A 63 16.09 3.09 -5.03
CA GLU A 63 17.52 3.11 -4.73
C GLU A 63 17.91 2.10 -3.63
N GLU A 64 17.11 2.04 -2.56
CA GLU A 64 17.32 1.12 -1.43
C GLU A 64 16.83 -0.31 -1.70
N ASN A 65 16.30 -0.61 -2.91
CA ASN A 65 15.66 -1.88 -3.24
C ASN A 65 14.52 -2.28 -2.28
N ILE A 66 13.85 -1.29 -1.67
CA ILE A 66 12.67 -1.50 -0.84
C ILE A 66 11.52 -1.97 -1.76
N PRO A 67 10.83 -3.08 -1.43
CA PRO A 67 9.65 -3.52 -2.14
C PRO A 67 8.53 -2.48 -2.14
N ILE A 68 7.95 -2.24 -3.31
CA ILE A 68 6.86 -1.28 -3.51
C ILE A 68 5.55 -2.02 -3.77
N VAL A 69 4.48 -1.61 -3.08
CA VAL A 69 3.11 -2.10 -3.26
C VAL A 69 2.23 -0.97 -3.78
N GLY A 70 1.71 -1.12 -5.00
CA GLY A 70 0.83 -0.12 -5.64
C GLY A 70 -0.65 -0.38 -5.32
N MET A 71 -1.28 0.53 -4.58
CA MET A 71 -2.66 0.39 -4.11
C MET A 71 -3.66 1.05 -5.06
N GLY A 72 -4.40 0.23 -5.80
CA GLY A 72 -5.44 0.66 -6.74
C GLY A 72 -4.93 1.00 -8.14
N ASN A 73 -5.86 0.99 -9.10
CA ASN A 73 -5.54 1.06 -10.52
C ASN A 73 -4.80 2.35 -10.91
N ILE A 74 -5.20 3.50 -10.35
CA ILE A 74 -4.58 4.77 -10.72
C ILE A 74 -3.13 4.84 -10.25
N ALA A 75 -2.85 4.45 -8.99
CA ALA A 75 -1.48 4.39 -8.47
C ALA A 75 -0.62 3.42 -9.31
N GLN A 76 -1.15 2.23 -9.63
CA GLN A 76 -0.45 1.25 -10.46
C GLN A 76 -0.17 1.76 -11.88
N VAL A 77 -1.12 2.45 -12.52
CA VAL A 77 -0.91 3.06 -13.84
C VAL A 77 0.22 4.09 -13.79
N VAL A 78 0.26 4.92 -12.74
CA VAL A 78 1.31 5.93 -12.57
C VAL A 78 2.67 5.26 -12.33
N LEU A 79 2.75 4.29 -11.42
CA LEU A 79 3.97 3.51 -11.17
C LEU A 79 4.48 2.82 -12.44
N ASN A 80 3.59 2.23 -13.24
CA ASN A 80 3.95 1.63 -14.53
C ASN A 80 4.52 2.66 -15.52
N LYS A 81 3.93 3.87 -15.59
CA LYS A 81 4.45 4.95 -16.43
C LYS A 81 5.81 5.46 -15.96
N MET A 82 6.08 5.40 -14.67
CA MET A 82 7.38 5.74 -14.08
C MET A 82 8.42 4.61 -14.24
N GLY A 83 8.03 3.43 -14.76
CA GLY A 83 8.92 2.28 -14.87
C GLY A 83 9.26 1.65 -13.51
N VAL A 84 8.47 1.90 -12.47
CA VAL A 84 8.73 1.43 -11.10
C VAL A 84 8.16 0.02 -10.91
N PRO A 85 9.00 -1.00 -10.66
CA PRO A 85 8.52 -2.35 -10.36
C PRO A 85 7.76 -2.37 -9.04
N HIS A 86 6.55 -2.92 -9.05
CA HIS A 86 5.71 -2.98 -7.85
C HIS A 86 4.84 -4.23 -7.83
N THR A 87 4.34 -4.57 -6.64
CA THR A 87 3.31 -5.60 -6.47
C THR A 87 1.93 -4.93 -6.42
N PRO A 88 0.98 -5.30 -7.29
CA PRO A 88 -0.33 -4.67 -7.32
C PRO A 88 -1.19 -5.11 -6.12
N MET A 89 -1.87 -4.15 -5.49
CA MET A 89 -2.84 -4.39 -4.42
C MET A 89 -4.14 -3.66 -4.72
N ILE A 90 -5.29 -4.30 -4.44
CA ILE A 90 -6.59 -3.63 -4.49
C ILE A 90 -6.65 -2.57 -3.39
N HIS A 91 -7.06 -1.35 -3.78
CA HIS A 91 -7.15 -0.23 -2.85
C HIS A 91 -8.11 -0.54 -1.67
N PRO A 92 -7.78 -0.18 -0.42
CA PRO A 92 -8.63 -0.49 0.75
C PRO A 92 -10.05 0.08 0.67
N ALA A 93 -10.22 1.20 -0.03
CA ALA A 93 -11.54 1.81 -0.27
C ALA A 93 -12.37 1.12 -1.37
N ALA A 94 -11.88 0.04 -2.00
CA ALA A 94 -12.59 -0.66 -3.05
C ALA A 94 -13.95 -1.20 -2.54
N ARG A 95 -14.96 -1.14 -3.42
CA ARG A 95 -16.33 -1.57 -3.11
C ARG A 95 -16.61 -2.97 -3.66
N GLY A 96 -17.77 -3.52 -3.32
CA GLY A 96 -18.18 -4.86 -3.73
C GLY A 96 -17.70 -5.94 -2.76
N ASN A 97 -17.59 -7.18 -3.24
CA ASN A 97 -17.26 -8.34 -2.41
C ASN A 97 -15.89 -8.21 -1.71
N ILE A 98 -14.93 -7.52 -2.32
CA ILE A 98 -13.60 -7.30 -1.74
C ILE A 98 -13.64 -6.43 -0.47
N ARG A 99 -14.70 -5.64 -0.26
CA ARG A 99 -14.85 -4.79 0.94
C ARG A 99 -15.10 -5.61 2.22
N LYS A 100 -15.57 -6.86 2.10
CA LYS A 100 -15.76 -7.74 3.25
C LYS A 100 -14.41 -7.94 3.94
N LYS A 101 -14.37 -7.74 5.27
CA LYS A 101 -13.13 -7.81 6.06
C LYS A 101 -12.31 -9.06 5.74
N GLN A 102 -12.93 -10.24 5.79
CA GLN A 102 -12.29 -11.52 5.48
C GLN A 102 -11.62 -11.53 4.11
N ASN A 103 -12.35 -11.13 3.06
CA ASN A 103 -11.84 -11.11 1.69
C ASN A 103 -10.68 -10.11 1.53
N TYR A 104 -10.78 -8.94 2.17
CA TYR A 104 -9.70 -7.96 2.12
C TYR A 104 -8.46 -8.44 2.87
N THR A 105 -8.65 -9.05 4.06
CA THR A 105 -7.57 -9.64 4.84
C THR A 105 -6.86 -10.76 4.07
N GLU A 106 -7.60 -11.64 3.41
CA GLU A 106 -7.03 -12.68 2.55
C GLU A 106 -6.27 -12.09 1.36
N HIS A 107 -6.82 -11.05 0.71
CA HIS A 107 -6.13 -10.33 -0.36
C HIS A 107 -4.81 -9.72 0.11
N VAL A 108 -4.81 -9.03 1.26
CA VAL A 108 -3.60 -8.43 1.85
C VAL A 108 -2.57 -9.52 2.17
N LYS A 109 -2.99 -10.64 2.76
CA LYS A 109 -2.12 -11.79 3.04
C LYS A 109 -1.42 -12.28 1.77
N ASN A 110 -2.19 -12.51 0.70
CA ASN A 110 -1.67 -13.00 -0.57
C ASN A 110 -0.66 -12.04 -1.20
N VAL A 111 -0.94 -10.73 -1.17
CA VAL A 111 0.00 -9.71 -1.66
C VAL A 111 1.31 -9.73 -0.88
N LEU A 112 1.24 -9.78 0.45
CA LEU A 112 2.45 -9.77 1.29
C LEU A 112 3.28 -11.05 1.12
N THR A 113 2.64 -12.20 0.95
CA THR A 113 3.33 -13.44 0.59
C THR A 113 4.03 -13.34 -0.78
N ASP A 114 3.40 -12.71 -1.77
CA ASP A 114 4.03 -12.48 -3.09
C ASP A 114 5.23 -11.53 -2.99
N VAL A 115 5.11 -10.46 -2.20
CA VAL A 115 6.22 -9.54 -1.91
C VAL A 115 7.39 -10.28 -1.24
N GLN A 116 7.12 -11.06 -0.20
CA GLN A 116 8.15 -11.84 0.51
C GLN A 116 8.86 -12.81 -0.43
N ARG A 117 8.11 -13.54 -1.26
CA ARG A 117 8.68 -14.47 -2.24
C ARG A 117 9.61 -13.77 -3.23
N LYS A 118 9.22 -12.60 -3.76
CA LYS A 118 10.06 -11.81 -4.67
C LYS A 118 11.35 -11.32 -4.03
N ILE A 119 11.32 -11.00 -2.74
CA ILE A 119 12.53 -10.63 -1.98
C ILE A 119 13.45 -11.83 -1.83
N SER A 120 12.90 -13.00 -1.46
CA SER A 120 13.68 -14.23 -1.28
C SER A 120 14.37 -14.70 -2.57
N THR A 121 13.77 -14.47 -3.74
CA THR A 121 14.37 -14.83 -5.04
C THR A 121 15.43 -13.85 -5.55
N ARG A 122 15.59 -12.69 -4.90
CA ARG A 122 16.59 -11.67 -5.25
C ARG A 122 17.92 -11.83 -4.49
N LYS A 123 17.95 -12.72 -3.49
CA LYS A 123 19.16 -13.11 -2.75
C LYS A 123 19.84 -14.27 -3.45
#